data_AF-A0A6M8W9J1-F1
#
_entry.id   AF-A0A6M8W9J1-F1
#
_cell.length_a   1.000
_cell.length_b   1.000
_cell.length_c   1.000
_cell.angle_alpha   90.00
_cell.angle_beta   90.00
_cell.angle_gamma   90.00
#
_symmetry.space_group_name_H-M   'P 1'
#
loop_
_entity.id
_entity.type
_entity.pdbx_description
1 polymer ?
#
loop_
_entity_poly.entity_id
_entity_poly.type
_entity_poly.pdbx_seq_one_letter_code
_entity_poly.pdbx_strand_id
1 'polypeptide(L)'
;MSRIETAPVGRFFPTAEIRLYGKVTYDETSVARLTSYFPGRIERLFVNYVGVPVAKGDHMAELYSPEVLSAFEELRQSTQAANDSRSTSELVRSTTRDTLTASREKLRLFGLTAEQIAAVEDGSFESDQLAIFAPIGGVVTHVGVREGDYVQTGAPIATVADLSRLWLDMEAYESQLPLLRWGQRVTFTVEAHPGETFEGRIAFIEPMVDERTRTAAIRVAVENLERRLKPGMFASAVVRTRVAENGAVVNDELTGRWVSPMHPTVVKDGPGQCDICGMDMVPAESLGVVGDPSKVDEPLVIPRSAVLFTGTRSVVYVEVSDMEKPTYEGRTVVLGPRAGEFYIVREGLRRGERVVVNGAFRIDSAMQIAAKPSMMTPGGGGGGNPHDGHGDMTGGQMPAMPDRVPVPDSFVFALKPVYAAYLDAQESLAADDLGGFAQAASDLRTALGFVGEAGLVGDPLTAWRRAASKLRVDGAITDIEIARTQFEDMSEAIIALQLRFGHRGNETWNVAHCPMAFDNNGADWLQRGTQINNPYFGAAMLRCGDIRESFEPLDSVRMNAEDIGMEGHDHE
;
A
#
# COMPACT_ATOMS: atom_id res chain seq x y z
N MET A 1 -22.88 24.55 -27.48
CA MET A 1 -22.09 25.66 -26.90
C MET A 1 -22.08 25.49 -25.38
N SER A 2 -21.00 24.99 -24.78
CA SER A 2 -20.98 24.79 -23.32
C SER A 2 -20.91 26.13 -22.59
N ARG A 3 -21.84 26.37 -21.67
CA ARG A 3 -21.96 27.58 -20.86
C ARG A 3 -20.74 27.70 -19.91
N ILE A 4 -20.21 28.91 -19.70
CA ILE A 4 -19.24 29.14 -18.62
C ILE A 4 -20.03 29.11 -17.31
N GLU A 5 -19.56 28.35 -16.34
CA GLU A 5 -20.20 28.22 -15.04
C GLU A 5 -19.25 28.69 -13.95
N THR A 6 -19.76 29.48 -13.02
CA THR A 6 -19.02 29.99 -11.87
C THR A 6 -19.66 29.56 -10.56
N ALA A 7 -18.84 29.22 -9.58
CA ALA A 7 -19.25 28.89 -8.23
C ALA A 7 -18.71 29.94 -7.24
N PRO A 8 -19.46 30.26 -6.17
CA PRO A 8 -18.97 31.17 -5.14
C PRO A 8 -17.85 30.53 -4.32
N VAL A 9 -16.86 31.34 -3.94
CA VAL A 9 -15.86 30.99 -2.94
C VAL A 9 -16.53 30.97 -1.57
N GLY A 10 -16.62 29.78 -0.98
CA GLY A 10 -17.30 29.52 0.28
C GLY A 10 -16.38 29.57 1.50
N ARG A 11 -16.97 29.72 2.69
CA ARG A 11 -16.36 29.33 3.96
C ARG A 11 -17.25 28.28 4.60
N PHE A 12 -16.69 27.10 4.83
CA PHE A 12 -17.31 25.98 5.55
C PHE A 12 -16.22 24.91 5.78
N PHE A 13 -16.47 23.94 6.65
CA PHE A 13 -15.57 22.80 6.86
C PHE A 13 -15.79 21.71 5.80
N PRO A 14 -14.92 21.55 4.78
CA PRO A 14 -15.09 20.51 3.78
C PRO A 14 -14.83 19.13 4.41
N THR A 15 -15.58 18.13 3.94
CA THR A 15 -15.36 16.74 4.32
C THR A 15 -14.32 16.11 3.40
N ALA A 16 -13.21 15.66 3.98
CA ALA A 16 -12.24 14.79 3.33
C ALA A 16 -12.64 13.32 3.53
N GLU A 17 -12.61 12.54 2.45
CA GLU A 17 -12.69 11.09 2.50
C GLU A 17 -11.30 10.50 2.25
N ILE A 18 -10.74 9.82 3.24
CA ILE A 18 -9.50 9.07 3.12
C ILE A 18 -9.86 7.61 2.92
N ARG A 19 -9.51 7.07 1.76
CA ARG A 19 -9.63 5.64 1.48
C ARG A 19 -8.35 4.95 1.90
N LEU A 20 -8.50 3.92 2.71
CA LEU A 20 -7.41 3.08 3.20
C LEU A 20 -7.69 1.64 2.79
N TYR A 21 -6.63 0.87 2.59
CA TYR A 21 -6.71 -0.56 2.30
C TYR A 21 -5.83 -1.32 3.27
N GLY A 22 -6.21 -2.56 3.55
CA GLY A 22 -5.51 -3.34 4.54
C GLY A 22 -6.18 -4.68 4.81
N LYS A 23 -5.88 -5.22 5.98
CA LYS A 23 -6.34 -6.55 6.38
C LYS A 23 -6.70 -6.60 7.85
N VAL A 24 -7.64 -7.47 8.17
CA VAL A 24 -7.98 -7.83 9.54
C VAL A 24 -6.87 -8.71 10.11
N THR A 25 -6.37 -8.38 11.28
CA THR A 25 -5.29 -9.09 11.98
C THR A 25 -5.68 -9.40 13.43
N TYR A 26 -4.86 -10.22 14.08
CA TYR A 26 -5.02 -10.46 15.52
C TYR A 26 -4.70 -9.18 16.28
N ASP A 27 -5.46 -8.92 17.33
CA ASP A 27 -5.00 -7.99 18.36
C ASP A 27 -3.80 -8.64 19.07
N GLU A 28 -2.59 -8.12 18.83
CA GLU A 28 -1.34 -8.66 19.39
C GLU A 28 -1.35 -8.67 20.93
N THR A 29 -2.15 -7.80 21.56
CA THR A 29 -2.30 -7.74 23.02
C THR A 29 -3.18 -8.87 23.57
N SER A 30 -3.94 -9.54 22.70
CA SER A 30 -4.88 -10.61 23.02
C SER A 30 -4.37 -11.99 22.58
N VAL A 31 -3.07 -12.14 22.34
CA VAL A 31 -2.39 -13.40 21.97
C VAL A 31 -1.53 -13.91 23.11
N ALA A 32 -1.67 -15.19 23.46
CA ALA A 32 -0.80 -15.88 24.40
C ALA A 32 -0.10 -17.07 23.73
N ARG A 33 1.23 -17.12 23.85
CA ARG A 33 2.02 -18.26 23.42
C ARG A 33 2.23 -19.21 24.59
N LEU A 34 1.88 -20.47 24.39
CA LEU A 34 2.12 -21.55 25.32
C LEU A 34 3.50 -22.15 25.03
N THR A 35 4.39 -22.09 26.00
CA THR A 35 5.74 -22.67 25.94
C THR A 35 5.94 -23.70 27.05
N SER A 36 6.82 -24.67 26.84
CA SER A 36 7.16 -25.63 27.91
C SER A 36 7.97 -24.98 29.03
N TYR A 37 7.63 -25.24 30.29
CA TYR A 37 8.41 -24.77 31.46
C TYR A 37 9.58 -25.71 31.81
N PHE A 38 9.52 -26.95 31.33
CA PHE A 38 10.50 -28.02 31.60
C PHE A 38 10.70 -28.88 30.33
N PRO A 39 11.84 -29.58 30.19
CA PRO A 39 12.01 -30.53 29.11
C PRO A 39 11.15 -31.78 29.34
N GLY A 40 10.63 -32.37 28.27
CA GLY A 40 9.80 -33.56 28.38
C GLY A 40 9.24 -34.04 27.05
N ARG A 41 8.65 -35.24 27.05
CA ARG A 41 7.96 -35.80 25.89
C ARG A 41 6.46 -35.48 25.96
N ILE A 42 5.88 -35.03 24.85
CA ILE A 42 4.42 -34.88 24.72
C ILE A 42 3.80 -36.28 24.70
N GLU A 43 3.09 -36.66 25.76
CA GLU A 43 2.36 -37.93 25.82
C GLU A 43 0.98 -37.79 25.18
N ARG A 44 0.32 -36.65 25.41
CA ARG A 44 -1.01 -36.38 24.86
C ARG A 44 -1.17 -34.92 24.50
N LEU A 45 -1.83 -34.64 23.39
CA LEU A 45 -2.12 -33.30 22.90
C LEU A 45 -3.62 -33.15 22.69
N PHE A 46 -4.29 -32.45 23.60
CA PHE A 46 -5.73 -32.20 23.51
C PHE A 46 -6.07 -31.19 22.40
N VAL A 47 -5.17 -30.25 22.12
CA VAL A 47 -5.28 -29.27 21.03
C VAL A 47 -4.44 -29.67 19.82
N ASN A 48 -4.86 -30.72 19.12
CA ASN A 48 -4.10 -31.31 18.02
C ASN A 48 -4.32 -30.67 16.64
N TYR A 49 -5.13 -29.62 16.53
CA TYR A 49 -5.30 -28.83 15.30
C TYR A 49 -5.57 -27.35 15.57
N VAL A 50 -5.36 -26.52 14.56
CA VAL A 50 -5.65 -25.07 14.58
C VAL A 50 -7.15 -24.84 14.44
N GLY A 51 -7.71 -23.93 15.24
CA GLY A 51 -9.13 -23.57 15.23
C GLY A 51 -9.93 -24.11 16.42
N VAL A 52 -9.30 -24.89 17.32
CA VAL A 52 -9.93 -25.38 18.54
C VAL A 52 -10.23 -24.21 19.49
N PRO A 53 -11.49 -24.02 19.91
CA PRO A 53 -11.82 -23.06 20.97
C PRO A 53 -11.40 -23.62 22.33
N VAL A 54 -10.80 -22.78 23.16
CA VAL A 54 -10.36 -23.12 24.52
C VAL A 54 -10.78 -22.05 25.51
N ALA A 55 -11.19 -22.45 26.70
CA ALA A 55 -11.35 -21.57 27.85
C ALA A 55 -10.04 -21.46 28.63
N LYS A 56 -9.90 -20.39 29.41
CA LYS A 56 -8.76 -20.26 30.33
C LYS A 56 -8.80 -21.43 31.33
N GLY A 57 -7.68 -22.13 31.46
CA GLY A 57 -7.55 -23.30 32.33
C GLY A 57 -7.87 -24.64 31.67
N ASP A 58 -8.26 -24.68 30.39
CA ASP A 58 -8.48 -25.94 29.69
C ASP A 58 -7.17 -26.73 29.52
N HIS A 59 -7.28 -28.07 29.52
CA HIS A 59 -6.16 -28.97 29.26
C HIS A 59 -5.69 -28.84 27.81
N MET A 60 -4.40 -28.51 27.61
CA MET A 60 -3.81 -28.32 26.30
C MET A 60 -2.96 -29.52 25.89
N ALA A 61 -2.06 -29.96 26.77
CA ALA A 61 -1.17 -31.09 26.55
C ALA A 61 -0.78 -31.76 27.88
N GLU A 62 -0.39 -33.02 27.83
CA GLU A 62 0.23 -33.77 28.93
C GLU A 62 1.66 -34.14 28.54
N LEU A 63 2.60 -33.88 29.46
CA LEU A 63 4.02 -34.11 29.26
C LEU A 63 4.56 -35.08 30.31
N TYR A 64 5.37 -36.02 29.84
CA TYR A 64 6.23 -36.81 30.71
C TYR A 64 7.61 -36.15 30.79
N SER A 65 8.10 -35.88 32.00
CA SER A 65 9.39 -35.24 32.23
C SER A 65 10.19 -35.96 33.32
N PRO A 66 11.29 -36.65 32.97
CA PRO A 66 12.19 -37.27 33.95
C PRO A 66 12.72 -36.26 34.98
N GLU A 67 13.02 -35.03 34.56
CA GLU A 67 13.56 -33.97 35.40
C GLU A 67 12.55 -33.52 36.46
N VAL A 68 11.27 -33.42 36.10
CA VAL A 68 10.21 -33.09 37.06
C VAL A 68 10.01 -34.24 38.04
N LEU A 69 10.01 -35.51 37.58
CA LEU A 69 9.87 -36.66 38.49
C LEU A 69 11.01 -36.72 39.51
N SER A 70 12.24 -36.45 39.07
CA SER A 70 13.38 -36.32 39.98
C SER A 70 13.18 -35.18 40.99
N ALA A 71 12.61 -34.05 40.57
CA ALA A 71 12.28 -32.95 41.48
C ALA A 71 11.14 -33.29 42.46
N PHE A 72 10.18 -34.15 42.08
CA PHE A 72 9.16 -34.67 43.01
C PHE A 72 9.77 -35.55 44.10
N GLU A 73 10.68 -36.45 43.72
CA GLU A 73 11.40 -37.29 44.69
C GLU A 73 12.25 -36.44 45.65
N GLU A 74 12.94 -35.42 45.13
CA GLU A 74 13.73 -34.48 45.92
C GLU A 74 12.85 -33.71 46.94
N LEU A 75 11.66 -33.24 46.53
CA LEU A 75 10.72 -32.57 47.42
C LEU A 75 10.16 -33.50 48.50
N ARG A 76 9.79 -34.74 48.14
CA ARG A 76 9.31 -35.75 49.10
C ARG A 76 10.38 -36.09 50.13
N GLN A 77 11.62 -36.31 49.69
CA GLN A 77 12.73 -36.61 50.59
C GLN A 77 13.03 -35.43 51.53
N SER A 78 13.02 -34.20 51.01
CA SER A 78 13.23 -32.99 51.81
C SER A 78 12.11 -32.77 52.83
N THR A 79 10.87 -33.09 52.47
CA THR A 79 9.70 -33.03 53.36
C THR A 79 9.81 -34.06 54.49
N GLN A 80 10.19 -35.30 54.16
CA GLN A 80 10.43 -36.35 55.15
C GLN A 80 11.56 -35.96 56.11
N ALA A 81 12.69 -35.50 55.59
CA ALA A 81 13.82 -35.04 56.40
C ALA A 81 13.45 -33.88 57.33
N ALA A 82 12.59 -32.95 56.87
CA ALA A 82 12.10 -31.84 57.69
C ALA A 82 11.18 -32.31 58.83
N ASN A 83 10.38 -33.35 58.58
CA ASN A 83 9.52 -33.95 59.60
C ASN A 83 10.30 -34.76 60.63
N ASP A 84 11.32 -35.51 60.20
CA ASP A 84 12.18 -36.32 61.08
C ASP A 84 13.14 -35.44 61.91
N SER A 85 13.56 -34.29 61.38
CA SER A 85 14.46 -33.34 62.04
C SER A 85 13.80 -32.44 63.09
N ARG A 86 12.54 -32.69 63.47
CA ARG A 86 11.84 -31.88 64.48
C ARG A 86 12.52 -31.92 65.87
N SER A 87 13.32 -32.94 66.15
CA SER A 87 14.05 -33.12 67.41
C SER A 87 15.57 -32.93 67.32
N THR A 88 16.11 -32.42 66.21
CA THR A 88 17.57 -32.20 66.02
C THR A 88 18.00 -30.74 66.29
N SER A 89 19.31 -30.49 66.19
CA SER A 89 19.93 -29.17 66.46
C SER A 89 19.41 -28.08 65.52
N GLU A 90 19.46 -26.81 65.96
CA GLU A 90 18.96 -25.66 65.20
C GLU A 90 19.59 -25.56 63.80
N LEU A 91 20.90 -25.81 63.70
CA LEU A 91 21.63 -25.77 62.43
C LEU A 91 21.11 -26.82 61.43
N VAL A 92 20.77 -28.03 61.89
CA VAL A 92 20.20 -29.07 61.03
C VAL A 92 18.78 -28.67 60.62
N ARG A 93 18.00 -28.10 61.52
CA ARG A 93 16.65 -27.62 61.21
C ARG A 93 16.64 -26.47 60.20
N SER A 94 17.59 -25.54 60.28
CA SER A 94 17.69 -24.44 59.31
C SER A 94 18.09 -24.95 57.93
N THR A 95 19.11 -25.81 57.83
CA THR A 95 19.53 -26.34 56.51
C THR A 95 18.44 -27.18 55.85
N THR A 96 17.73 -28.03 56.61
CA THR A 96 16.62 -28.82 56.05
C THR A 96 15.46 -27.94 55.57
N ARG A 97 15.16 -26.83 56.27
CA ARG A 97 14.17 -25.85 55.81
C ARG A 97 14.60 -25.14 54.53
N ASP A 98 15.88 -24.78 54.42
CA ASP A 98 16.41 -24.14 53.22
C ASP A 98 16.34 -25.09 52.02
N THR A 99 16.69 -26.37 52.20
CA THR A 99 16.55 -27.40 51.16
C THR A 99 15.09 -27.59 50.75
N LEU A 100 14.16 -27.73 51.71
CA LEU A 100 12.73 -27.83 51.41
C LEU A 100 12.22 -26.62 50.62
N THR A 101 12.65 -25.41 51.01
CA THR A 101 12.28 -24.18 50.32
C THR A 101 12.83 -24.14 48.89
N ALA A 102 14.08 -24.58 48.69
CA ALA A 102 14.69 -24.67 47.36
C ALA A 102 13.98 -25.69 46.46
N SER A 103 13.60 -26.86 46.99
CA SER A 103 12.86 -27.87 46.21
C SER A 103 11.44 -27.39 45.84
N ARG A 104 10.75 -26.69 46.74
CA ARG A 104 9.47 -26.02 46.44
C ARG A 104 9.60 -24.99 45.33
N GLU A 105 10.61 -24.14 45.42
CA GLU A 105 10.86 -23.09 44.44
C GLU A 105 11.19 -23.68 43.06
N LYS A 106 11.96 -24.78 43.01
CA LYS A 106 12.23 -25.51 41.77
C LYS A 106 10.94 -25.96 41.07
N LEU A 107 10.00 -26.57 41.78
CA LEU A 107 8.71 -27.00 41.19
C LEU A 107 7.83 -25.81 40.80
N ARG A 108 7.83 -24.72 41.58
CA ARG A 108 7.13 -23.48 41.23
C ARG A 108 7.66 -22.89 39.92
N LEU A 109 8.98 -22.93 39.70
CA LEU A 109 9.61 -22.49 38.45
C LEU A 109 9.28 -23.40 37.26
N PHE A 110 9.02 -24.69 37.49
CA PHE A 110 8.46 -25.60 36.49
C PHE A 110 6.96 -25.37 36.22
N GLY A 111 6.35 -24.37 36.85
CA GLY A 111 4.98 -23.95 36.58
C GLY A 111 3.91 -24.71 37.38
N LEU A 112 4.30 -25.48 38.39
CA LEU A 112 3.33 -26.13 39.27
C LEU A 112 2.63 -25.10 40.17
N THR A 113 1.33 -25.32 40.37
CA THR A 113 0.50 -24.56 41.31
C THR A 113 0.83 -24.91 42.76
N ALA A 114 0.48 -24.04 43.71
CA ALA A 114 0.71 -24.29 45.13
C ALA A 114 -0.05 -25.55 45.60
N GLU A 115 -1.23 -25.79 45.05
CA GLU A 115 -2.04 -26.98 45.32
C GLU A 115 -1.34 -28.26 44.83
N GLN A 116 -0.75 -28.24 43.63
CA GLN A 116 0.00 -29.38 43.09
C GLN A 116 1.28 -29.64 43.91
N ILE A 117 2.00 -28.59 44.33
CA ILE A 117 3.20 -28.75 45.16
C ILE A 117 2.82 -29.38 46.51
N ALA A 118 1.72 -28.93 47.14
CA ALA A 118 1.23 -29.53 48.38
C ALA A 118 0.84 -31.02 48.20
N ALA A 119 0.22 -31.37 47.08
CA ALA A 119 -0.12 -32.76 46.74
C ALA A 119 1.12 -33.64 46.51
N VAL A 120 2.25 -33.07 46.07
CA VAL A 120 3.52 -33.81 45.97
C VAL A 120 4.09 -34.08 47.36
N GLU A 121 3.97 -33.13 48.29
CA GLU A 121 4.49 -33.22 49.67
C GLU A 121 3.75 -34.23 50.54
N ASP A 122 2.43 -34.30 50.41
CA ASP A 122 1.59 -35.26 51.16
C ASP A 122 1.52 -36.65 50.50
N GLY A 123 2.10 -36.78 49.30
CA GLY A 123 2.16 -38.01 48.54
C GLY A 123 0.89 -38.36 47.77
N SER A 124 -0.13 -37.49 47.74
CA SER A 124 -1.38 -37.72 46.98
C SER A 124 -1.24 -37.51 45.47
N PHE A 125 -0.14 -36.89 45.02
CA PHE A 125 0.15 -36.71 43.60
C PHE A 125 0.81 -37.95 42.98
N GLU A 126 0.03 -38.82 42.34
CA GLU A 126 0.52 -40.08 41.75
C GLU A 126 0.79 -40.03 40.24
N SER A 127 0.58 -38.90 39.57
CA SER A 127 0.75 -38.78 38.11
C SER A 127 2.21 -38.60 37.71
N ASP A 128 2.66 -39.36 36.71
CA ASP A 128 3.93 -39.14 36.02
C ASP A 128 3.82 -38.16 34.82
N GLN A 129 2.59 -37.74 34.54
CA GLN A 129 2.23 -36.81 33.48
C GLN A 129 1.83 -35.46 34.07
N LEU A 130 2.38 -34.40 33.50
CA LEU A 130 2.05 -33.03 33.84
C LEU A 130 1.17 -32.39 32.77
N ALA A 131 -0.02 -31.95 33.18
CA ALA A 131 -0.91 -31.19 32.33
C ALA A 131 -0.43 -29.73 32.21
N ILE A 132 -0.43 -29.24 30.98
CA ILE A 132 -0.25 -27.83 30.65
C ILE A 132 -1.61 -27.25 30.29
N PHE A 133 -1.93 -26.10 30.85
CA PHE A 133 -3.24 -25.45 30.74
C PHE A 133 -3.21 -24.20 29.85
N ALA A 134 -4.37 -23.83 29.31
CA ALA A 134 -4.55 -22.61 28.53
C ALA A 134 -4.43 -21.35 29.43
N PRO A 135 -3.52 -20.40 29.13
CA PRO A 135 -3.34 -19.18 29.94
C PRO A 135 -4.48 -18.17 29.77
N ILE A 136 -5.12 -18.17 28.60
CA ILE A 136 -6.26 -17.32 28.24
C ILE A 136 -7.31 -18.16 27.51
N GLY A 137 -8.54 -17.65 27.45
CA GLY A 137 -9.57 -18.19 26.57
C GLY A 137 -9.44 -17.62 25.16
N GLY A 138 -9.75 -18.42 24.14
CA GLY A 138 -9.62 -18.00 22.75
C GLY A 138 -9.70 -19.17 21.78
N VAL A 139 -9.02 -19.03 20.65
CA VAL A 139 -8.91 -20.06 19.61
C VAL A 139 -7.43 -20.38 19.39
N VAL A 140 -7.11 -21.66 19.24
CA VAL A 140 -5.75 -22.11 18.90
C VAL A 140 -5.41 -21.67 17.48
N THR A 141 -4.40 -20.82 17.32
CA THR A 141 -3.97 -20.28 16.01
C THR A 141 -2.76 -21.01 15.43
N HIS A 142 -1.97 -21.64 16.29
CA HIS A 142 -0.79 -22.40 15.90
C HIS A 142 -0.56 -23.56 16.87
N VAL A 143 -0.12 -24.70 16.34
CA VAL A 143 0.30 -25.89 17.10
C VAL A 143 1.69 -26.25 16.61
N GLY A 144 2.69 -26.14 17.50
CA GLY A 144 4.11 -26.30 17.16
C GLY A 144 4.68 -27.68 17.45
N VAL A 145 3.89 -28.58 18.05
CA VAL A 145 4.32 -29.91 18.50
C VAL A 145 3.29 -30.97 18.14
N ARG A 146 3.71 -32.23 18.17
CA ARG A 146 2.85 -33.42 18.01
C ARG A 146 3.04 -34.37 19.18
N GLU A 147 2.08 -35.27 19.37
CA GLU A 147 2.23 -36.37 20.32
C GLU A 147 3.46 -37.22 19.96
N GLY A 148 4.26 -37.54 20.98
CA GLY A 148 5.54 -38.22 20.85
C GLY A 148 6.77 -37.31 20.72
N ASP A 149 6.58 -36.02 20.40
CA ASP A 149 7.70 -35.07 20.29
C ASP A 149 8.36 -34.82 21.65
N TYR A 150 9.67 -34.61 21.65
CA TYR A 150 10.41 -34.17 22.83
C TYR A 150 10.65 -32.66 22.77
N VAL A 151 10.21 -31.93 23.78
CA VAL A 151 10.34 -30.48 23.88
C VAL A 151 11.37 -30.09 24.93
N GLN A 152 12.02 -28.94 24.70
CA GLN A 152 12.94 -28.32 25.66
C GLN A 152 12.22 -27.17 26.40
N THR A 153 12.77 -26.72 27.51
CA THR A 153 12.27 -25.51 28.19
C THR A 153 12.27 -24.32 27.24
N GLY A 154 11.15 -23.59 27.20
CA GLY A 154 10.92 -22.46 26.30
C GLY A 154 10.44 -22.84 24.90
N ALA A 155 10.42 -24.12 24.54
CA ALA A 155 9.92 -24.55 23.24
C ALA A 155 8.42 -24.22 23.09
N PRO A 156 7.99 -23.66 21.95
CA PRO A 156 6.59 -23.32 21.71
C PRO A 156 5.74 -24.57 21.47
N ILE A 157 4.64 -24.70 22.23
CA ILE A 157 3.69 -25.81 22.13
C ILE A 157 2.50 -25.41 21.28
N ALA A 158 1.83 -24.32 21.65
CA ALA A 158 0.66 -23.80 20.95
C ALA A 158 0.57 -22.28 21.09
N THR A 159 -0.22 -21.63 20.25
CA THR A 159 -0.59 -20.22 20.39
C THR A 159 -2.11 -20.11 20.46
N VAL A 160 -2.60 -19.36 21.43
CA VAL A 160 -4.03 -19.07 21.62
C VAL A 160 -4.24 -17.58 21.41
N ALA A 161 -5.26 -17.21 20.63
CA ALA A 161 -5.65 -15.82 20.43
C ALA A 161 -7.13 -15.64 20.77
N ASP A 162 -7.46 -14.58 21.52
CA ASP A 162 -8.85 -14.13 21.64
C ASP A 162 -9.24 -13.35 20.37
N LEU A 163 -10.27 -13.83 19.68
CA LEU A 163 -10.77 -13.26 18.44
C LEU A 163 -11.99 -12.34 18.65
N SER A 164 -12.37 -12.08 19.91
CA SER A 164 -13.47 -11.16 20.26
C SER A 164 -13.15 -9.70 19.91
N ARG A 165 -11.85 -9.36 19.85
CA ARG A 165 -11.32 -8.07 19.43
C ARG A 165 -10.24 -8.32 18.39
N LEU A 166 -10.29 -7.55 17.32
CA LEU A 166 -9.36 -7.66 16.21
C LEU A 166 -8.77 -6.29 15.92
N TRP A 167 -7.62 -6.31 15.26
CA TRP A 167 -7.10 -5.12 14.62
C TRP A 167 -7.41 -5.17 13.13
N LEU A 168 -7.59 -3.98 12.58
CA LEU A 168 -7.65 -3.77 11.16
C LEU A 168 -6.43 -2.92 10.82
N ASP A 169 -5.42 -3.58 10.26
CA ASP A 169 -4.15 -2.96 9.90
C ASP A 169 -4.29 -2.41 8.50
N MET A 170 -4.19 -1.08 8.40
CA MET A 170 -4.43 -0.30 7.19
C MET A 170 -3.19 0.47 6.82
N GLU A 171 -2.97 0.69 5.53
CA GLU A 171 -1.85 1.49 5.04
C GLU A 171 -2.35 2.89 4.65
N ALA A 172 -1.71 3.93 5.20
CA ALA A 172 -1.96 5.31 4.84
C ALA A 172 -0.72 5.93 4.18
N TYR A 173 -0.90 6.58 3.04
CA TYR A 173 0.18 7.31 2.38
C TYR A 173 0.60 8.54 3.21
N GLU A 174 1.86 8.97 3.05
CA GLU A 174 2.40 10.17 3.70
C GLU A 174 1.48 11.41 3.52
N SER A 175 0.92 11.59 2.32
CA SER A 175 0.01 12.70 2.01
C SER A 175 -1.32 12.66 2.78
N GLN A 176 -1.72 11.50 3.30
CA GLN A 176 -2.97 11.28 4.03
C GLN A 176 -2.79 11.45 5.54
N LEU A 177 -1.58 11.19 6.07
CA LEU A 177 -1.26 11.28 7.50
C LEU A 177 -1.67 12.59 8.18
N PRO A 178 -1.54 13.78 7.55
CA PRO A 178 -1.99 15.03 8.17
C PRO A 178 -3.48 15.07 8.52
N LEU A 179 -4.31 14.25 7.87
CA LEU A 179 -5.76 14.17 8.07
C LEU A 179 -6.19 13.02 8.99
N LEU A 180 -5.24 12.15 9.38
CA LEU A 180 -5.50 11.01 10.24
C LEU A 180 -5.11 11.32 11.68
N ARG A 181 -6.01 11.03 12.62
CA ARG A 181 -5.82 11.23 14.05
C ARG A 181 -6.34 10.02 14.81
N TRP A 182 -5.74 9.80 15.96
CA TRP A 182 -6.18 8.79 16.90
C TRP A 182 -7.66 8.95 17.26
N GLY A 183 -8.38 7.86 17.50
CA GLY A 183 -9.79 7.86 17.91
C GLY A 183 -10.81 8.15 16.79
N GLN A 184 -10.37 8.56 15.59
CA GLN A 184 -11.26 8.76 14.45
C GLN A 184 -12.04 7.48 14.13
N ARG A 185 -13.33 7.66 13.80
CA ARG A 185 -14.18 6.56 13.33
C ARG A 185 -13.75 6.14 11.94
N VAL A 186 -13.62 4.84 11.75
CA VAL A 186 -13.30 4.20 10.48
C VAL A 186 -14.46 3.29 10.12
N THR A 187 -15.06 3.49 8.95
CA THR A 187 -16.06 2.56 8.38
C THR A 187 -15.37 1.70 7.34
N PHE A 188 -15.56 0.39 7.39
CA PHE A 188 -14.90 -0.52 6.45
C PHE A 188 -15.82 -1.65 5.99
N THR A 189 -15.47 -2.23 4.86
CA THR A 189 -16.15 -3.37 4.24
C THR A 189 -15.13 -4.47 3.99
N VAL A 190 -15.55 -5.73 4.12
CA VAL A 190 -14.74 -6.90 3.77
C VAL A 190 -15.41 -7.67 2.65
N GLU A 191 -14.61 -8.23 1.73
CA GLU A 191 -15.13 -8.96 0.58
C GLU A 191 -15.93 -10.21 0.99
N ALA A 192 -15.57 -10.82 2.12
CA ALA A 192 -16.25 -11.99 2.66
C ALA A 192 -17.70 -11.73 3.12
N HIS A 193 -18.08 -10.45 3.33
CA HIS A 193 -19.45 -10.04 3.72
C HIS A 193 -19.91 -8.87 2.84
N PRO A 194 -20.28 -9.12 1.57
CA PRO A 194 -20.68 -8.05 0.65
C PRO A 194 -21.93 -7.29 1.12
N GLY A 195 -21.92 -5.97 0.99
CA GLY A 195 -23.05 -5.09 1.35
C GLY A 195 -23.14 -4.75 2.83
N GLU A 196 -22.30 -5.35 3.68
CA GLU A 196 -22.24 -5.04 5.10
C GLU A 196 -21.07 -4.11 5.44
N THR A 197 -21.33 -3.17 6.35
CA THR A 197 -20.36 -2.19 6.84
C THR A 197 -20.06 -2.42 8.30
N PHE A 198 -18.77 -2.47 8.60
CA PHE A 198 -18.26 -2.57 9.96
C PHE A 198 -17.66 -1.23 10.39
N GLU A 199 -17.59 -1.02 11.69
CA GLU A 199 -17.01 0.18 12.28
C GLU A 199 -15.86 -0.17 13.21
N GLY A 200 -14.89 0.73 13.28
CA GLY A 200 -13.78 0.68 14.22
C GLY A 200 -13.25 2.08 14.51
N ARG A 201 -12.24 2.16 15.38
CA ARG A 201 -11.57 3.44 15.71
C ARG A 201 -10.07 3.34 15.54
N ILE A 202 -9.44 4.38 15.01
CA ILE A 202 -7.98 4.44 14.89
C ILE A 202 -7.38 4.34 16.30
N ALA A 203 -6.60 3.31 16.52
CA ALA A 203 -5.98 3.00 17.80
C ALA A 203 -4.50 3.35 17.86
N PHE A 204 -3.83 3.27 16.71
CA PHE A 204 -2.42 3.52 16.59
C PHE A 204 -2.11 4.01 15.17
N ILE A 205 -1.17 4.94 15.08
CA ILE A 205 -0.61 5.46 13.83
C ILE A 205 0.89 5.26 13.98
N GLU A 206 1.49 4.48 13.09
CA GLU A 206 2.93 4.20 13.09
C GLU A 206 3.70 5.53 13.02
N PRO A 207 4.64 5.80 13.95
CA PRO A 207 5.41 7.04 13.95
C PRO A 207 6.45 7.08 12.83
N MET A 208 6.74 5.93 12.22
CA MET A 208 7.67 5.77 11.11
C MET A 208 6.90 5.49 9.82
N VAL A 209 7.36 6.08 8.73
CA VAL A 209 6.88 5.76 7.37
C VAL A 209 7.81 4.70 6.80
N ASP A 210 7.25 3.63 6.25
CA ASP A 210 8.01 2.60 5.52
C ASP A 210 8.63 3.23 4.27
N GLU A 211 9.95 3.16 4.14
CA GLU A 211 10.68 3.82 3.04
C GLU A 211 10.39 3.20 1.67
N ARG A 212 10.01 1.92 1.63
CA ARG A 212 9.73 1.17 0.41
C ARG A 212 8.33 1.49 -0.10
N THR A 213 7.31 1.44 0.76
CA THR A 213 5.92 1.69 0.34
C THR A 213 5.50 3.15 0.47
N ARG A 214 6.29 3.98 1.18
CA ARG A 214 5.95 5.35 1.58
C ARG A 214 4.60 5.46 2.30
N THR A 215 4.27 4.42 3.05
CA THR A 215 3.07 4.36 3.88
C THR A 215 3.42 4.24 5.35
N ALA A 216 2.50 4.67 6.21
CA ALA A 216 2.53 4.37 7.62
C ALA A 216 1.35 3.44 7.95
N ALA A 217 1.61 2.46 8.81
CA ALA A 217 0.58 1.55 9.27
C ALA A 217 -0.36 2.27 10.24
N ILE A 218 -1.67 2.08 10.05
CA ILE A 218 -2.73 2.58 10.89
C ILE A 218 -3.45 1.36 11.45
N ARG A 219 -3.41 1.17 12.77
CA ARG A 219 -4.14 0.08 13.41
C ARG A 219 -5.48 0.60 13.87
N VAL A 220 -6.55 -0.04 13.43
CA VAL A 220 -7.93 0.28 13.80
C VAL A 220 -8.43 -0.81 14.73
N ALA A 221 -8.89 -0.43 15.93
CA ALA A 221 -9.50 -1.37 16.86
C ALA A 221 -10.93 -1.70 16.41
N VAL A 222 -11.22 -2.99 16.30
CA VAL A 222 -12.50 -3.53 15.80
C VAL A 222 -13.06 -4.54 16.80
N GLU A 223 -14.32 -4.38 17.16
CA GLU A 223 -15.06 -5.34 17.97
C GLU A 223 -15.62 -6.47 17.10
N ASN A 224 -15.46 -7.72 17.55
CA ASN A 224 -15.84 -8.92 16.81
C ASN A 224 -16.58 -9.92 17.71
N LEU A 225 -17.56 -9.44 18.47
CA LEU A 225 -18.32 -10.24 19.44
C LEU A 225 -19.05 -11.43 18.81
N GLU A 226 -19.57 -11.23 17.59
CA GLU A 226 -20.25 -12.28 16.82
C GLU A 226 -19.29 -13.20 16.04
N ARG A 227 -17.97 -12.96 16.12
CA ARG A 227 -16.91 -13.72 15.44
C ARG A 227 -17.10 -13.83 13.92
N ARG A 228 -17.68 -12.79 13.31
CA ARG A 228 -17.97 -12.73 11.86
C ARG A 228 -16.73 -12.37 11.04
N LEU A 229 -15.84 -11.58 11.62
CA LEU A 229 -14.57 -11.20 11.03
C LEU A 229 -13.51 -12.23 11.39
N LYS A 230 -12.69 -12.60 10.41
CA LYS A 230 -11.57 -13.52 10.60
C LYS A 230 -10.25 -12.81 10.25
N PRO A 231 -9.18 -13.02 11.03
CA PRO A 231 -7.85 -12.59 10.65
C PRO A 231 -7.47 -13.09 9.25
N GLY A 232 -6.82 -12.23 8.47
CA GLY A 232 -6.44 -12.45 7.08
C GLY A 232 -7.45 -11.92 6.05
N MET A 233 -8.65 -11.50 6.45
CA MET A 233 -9.61 -10.89 5.52
C MET A 233 -9.10 -9.53 5.02
N PHE A 234 -9.19 -9.30 3.71
CA PHE A 234 -8.95 -7.97 3.13
C PHE A 234 -10.11 -7.03 3.42
N ALA A 235 -9.76 -5.77 3.64
CA ALA A 235 -10.70 -4.72 4.00
C ALA A 235 -10.39 -3.43 3.23
N SER A 236 -11.45 -2.76 2.79
CA SER A 236 -11.39 -1.39 2.31
C SER A 236 -12.10 -0.51 3.33
N ALA A 237 -11.42 0.55 3.77
CA ALA A 237 -11.97 1.47 4.75
C ALA A 237 -12.03 2.90 4.21
N VAL A 238 -12.97 3.65 4.77
CA VAL A 238 -13.13 5.07 4.52
C VAL A 238 -13.15 5.79 5.86
N VAL A 239 -12.22 6.74 6.02
CA VAL A 239 -12.22 7.70 7.12
C VAL A 239 -12.80 9.00 6.59
N ARG A 240 -13.86 9.49 7.22
CA ARG A 240 -14.47 10.78 6.89
C ARG A 240 -14.10 11.79 7.96
N THR A 241 -13.50 12.90 7.57
CA THR A 241 -13.15 13.97 8.49
C THR A 241 -13.47 15.33 7.93
N ARG A 242 -13.87 16.27 8.80
CA ARG A 242 -13.98 17.68 8.45
C ARG A 242 -12.62 18.34 8.66
N VAL A 243 -12.26 19.27 7.78
CA VAL A 243 -10.95 19.95 7.81
C VAL A 243 -11.15 21.44 8.06
N ALA A 244 -10.38 22.00 8.98
CA ALA A 244 -10.42 23.43 9.33
C ALA A 244 -9.34 24.27 8.60
N GLU A 245 -9.36 25.60 8.75
CA GLU A 245 -8.45 26.55 8.06
C GLU A 245 -6.95 26.25 8.31
N ASN A 246 -6.59 25.85 9.53
CA ASN A 246 -5.23 25.45 9.89
C ASN A 246 -4.87 24.00 9.50
N GLY A 247 -5.76 23.28 8.82
CA GLY A 247 -5.59 21.85 8.50
C GLY A 247 -5.92 20.92 9.67
N ALA A 248 -6.45 21.44 10.79
CA ALA A 248 -6.91 20.60 11.89
C ALA A 248 -8.09 19.72 11.46
N VAL A 249 -8.07 18.51 12.00
CA VAL A 249 -9.13 17.51 11.86
C VAL A 249 -10.19 17.82 12.89
N VAL A 250 -11.42 18.05 12.45
CA VAL A 250 -12.58 18.30 13.31
C VAL A 250 -13.41 17.02 13.36
N ASN A 251 -13.59 16.47 14.55
CA ASN A 251 -14.42 15.30 14.82
C ASN A 251 -15.42 15.60 15.95
N ASP A 252 -16.69 15.76 15.58
CA ASP A 252 -17.77 16.13 16.52
C ASP A 252 -18.00 15.07 17.60
N GLU A 253 -17.76 13.80 17.30
CA GLU A 253 -18.13 12.68 18.19
C GLU A 253 -17.31 12.62 19.47
N LEU A 254 -16.09 13.17 19.44
CA LEU A 254 -15.17 13.15 20.57
C LEU A 254 -15.08 14.53 21.26
N THR A 255 -15.85 15.51 20.81
CA THR A 255 -15.88 16.84 21.43
C THR A 255 -16.45 16.73 22.86
N GLY A 256 -15.67 17.16 23.87
CA GLY A 256 -16.06 17.09 25.27
C GLY A 256 -16.03 15.68 25.88
N ARG A 257 -15.49 14.69 25.17
CA ARG A 257 -15.43 13.29 25.61
C ARG A 257 -14.06 12.96 26.18
N TRP A 258 -14.04 11.99 27.09
CA TRP A 258 -12.84 11.47 27.73
C TRP A 258 -12.51 10.10 27.14
N VAL A 259 -11.24 9.88 26.83
CA VAL A 259 -10.76 8.70 26.11
C VAL A 259 -9.57 8.10 26.83
N SER A 260 -9.45 6.77 26.80
CA SER A 260 -8.29 6.09 27.38
C SER A 260 -7.11 6.16 26.41
N PRO A 261 -5.92 6.65 26.81
CA PRO A 261 -4.74 6.70 25.92
C PRO A 261 -4.34 5.34 25.36
N MET A 262 -4.69 4.25 26.06
CA MET A 262 -4.34 2.87 25.67
C MET A 262 -5.52 2.11 25.04
N HIS A 263 -6.77 2.55 25.27
CA HIS A 263 -7.97 1.86 24.78
C HIS A 263 -8.92 2.83 24.09
N PRO A 264 -8.66 3.17 22.80
CA PRO A 264 -9.43 4.16 22.03
C PRO A 264 -10.91 3.85 21.85
N THR A 265 -11.31 2.59 22.03
CA THR A 265 -12.72 2.19 22.01
C THR A 265 -13.46 2.62 23.28
N VAL A 266 -12.75 2.91 24.37
CA VAL A 266 -13.33 3.33 25.65
C VAL A 266 -13.47 4.85 25.69
N VAL A 267 -14.70 5.32 25.51
CA VAL A 267 -15.06 6.74 25.53
C VAL A 267 -16.09 7.00 26.65
N LYS A 268 -15.83 7.99 27.50
CA LYS A 268 -16.68 8.37 28.64
C LYS A 268 -17.06 9.86 28.57
N ASP A 269 -18.14 10.24 29.26
CA ASP A 269 -18.62 11.63 29.37
C ASP A 269 -17.81 12.51 30.32
N GLY A 270 -16.94 11.92 31.13
CA GLY A 270 -16.22 12.63 32.18
C GLY A 270 -14.93 11.95 32.59
N PRO A 271 -14.16 12.60 33.48
CA PRO A 271 -12.94 12.02 34.03
C PRO A 271 -13.25 10.74 34.81
N GLY A 272 -12.28 9.84 34.88
CA GLY A 272 -12.41 8.55 35.55
C GLY A 272 -11.30 7.60 35.10
N GLN A 273 -11.46 6.31 35.39
CA GLN A 273 -10.52 5.28 34.97
C GLN A 273 -11.06 4.44 33.81
N CYS A 274 -10.16 3.94 32.98
CA CYS A 274 -10.47 3.02 31.90
C CYS A 274 -10.88 1.65 32.46
N ASP A 275 -11.97 1.06 31.95
CA ASP A 275 -12.49 -0.23 32.46
C ASP A 275 -11.61 -1.44 32.08
N ILE A 276 -10.68 -1.25 31.14
CA ILE A 276 -9.79 -2.30 30.64
C ILE A 276 -8.43 -2.27 31.34
N CYS A 277 -7.79 -1.10 31.44
CA CYS A 277 -6.45 -0.98 32.06
C CYS A 277 -6.39 -0.23 33.38
N GLY A 278 -7.47 0.40 33.85
CA GLY A 278 -7.48 1.17 35.09
C GLY A 278 -6.74 2.52 35.04
N MET A 279 -6.16 2.91 33.90
CA MET A 279 -5.50 4.22 33.76
C MET A 279 -6.51 5.36 33.75
N ASP A 280 -6.06 6.54 34.19
CA ASP A 280 -6.85 7.76 34.12
C ASP A 280 -7.18 8.12 32.67
N MET A 281 -8.46 8.43 32.44
CA MET A 281 -8.96 8.91 31.17
C MET A 281 -8.43 10.32 30.93
N VAL A 282 -8.17 10.67 29.67
CA VAL A 282 -7.73 12.02 29.28
C VAL A 282 -8.78 12.68 28.37
N PRO A 283 -8.88 14.03 28.35
CA PRO A 283 -9.75 14.72 27.40
C PRO A 283 -9.33 14.37 25.97
N ALA A 284 -10.27 14.05 25.07
CA ALA A 284 -9.94 13.73 23.68
C ALA A 284 -9.20 14.87 22.97
N GLU A 285 -9.44 16.12 23.38
CA GLU A 285 -8.75 17.31 22.89
C GLU A 285 -7.25 17.27 23.18
N SER A 286 -6.84 16.69 24.32
CA SER A 286 -5.43 16.60 24.71
C SER A 286 -4.61 15.63 23.86
N LEU A 287 -5.27 14.71 23.16
CA LEU A 287 -4.66 13.76 22.24
C LEU A 287 -4.57 14.31 20.79
N GLY A 288 -4.89 15.59 20.58
CA GLY A 288 -4.87 16.23 19.26
C GLY A 288 -6.01 15.76 18.33
N VAL A 289 -7.08 15.20 18.91
CA VAL A 289 -8.12 14.47 18.18
C VAL A 289 -9.22 15.36 17.64
N VAL A 290 -9.42 16.57 18.19
CA VAL A 290 -10.51 17.45 17.75
C VAL A 290 -10.15 18.90 17.99
N GLY A 291 -10.19 19.72 16.94
CA GLY A 291 -10.47 21.14 17.11
C GLY A 291 -11.97 21.31 17.35
N ASP A 292 -12.36 21.76 18.55
CA ASP A 292 -13.74 22.21 18.81
C ASP A 292 -14.15 23.17 17.67
N PRO A 293 -15.19 22.86 16.87
CA PRO A 293 -15.55 23.68 15.72
C PRO A 293 -15.92 25.13 16.10
N SER A 294 -16.22 25.40 17.37
CA SER A 294 -16.41 26.78 17.87
C SER A 294 -15.09 27.52 18.13
N LYS A 295 -13.96 26.81 18.19
CA LYS A 295 -12.61 27.34 18.45
C LYS A 295 -11.71 27.35 17.21
N VAL A 296 -12.18 26.85 16.07
CA VAL A 296 -11.40 26.81 14.83
C VAL A 296 -12.17 27.45 13.69
N ASP A 297 -11.50 28.28 12.91
CA ASP A 297 -12.11 29.01 11.81
C ASP A 297 -12.42 28.11 10.59
N GLU A 298 -13.53 28.43 9.93
CA GLU A 298 -13.92 27.82 8.66
C GLU A 298 -12.95 28.21 7.53
N PRO A 299 -12.35 27.23 6.83
CA PRO A 299 -11.46 27.51 5.71
C PRO A 299 -12.18 28.20 4.57
N LEU A 300 -11.46 29.04 3.83
CA LEU A 300 -11.87 29.46 2.51
C LEU A 300 -11.72 28.27 1.55
N VAL A 301 -12.77 27.93 0.79
CA VAL A 301 -12.78 26.74 -0.07
C VAL A 301 -13.28 27.03 -1.47
N ILE A 302 -12.72 26.32 -2.44
CA ILE A 302 -13.15 26.34 -3.84
C ILE A 302 -13.33 24.92 -4.40
N PRO A 303 -14.25 24.72 -5.36
CA PRO A 303 -14.39 23.43 -6.03
C PRO A 303 -13.10 23.02 -6.75
N ARG A 304 -12.80 21.73 -6.75
CA ARG A 304 -11.62 21.15 -7.42
C ARG A 304 -11.52 21.55 -8.89
N SER A 305 -12.65 21.58 -9.60
CA SER A 305 -12.72 21.91 -11.02
C SER A 305 -12.37 23.36 -11.35
N ALA A 306 -12.32 24.25 -10.36
CA ALA A 306 -11.94 25.66 -10.56
C ALA A 306 -10.42 25.88 -10.66
N VAL A 307 -9.62 24.90 -10.25
CA VAL A 307 -8.17 25.00 -10.18
C VAL A 307 -7.52 24.46 -11.45
N LEU A 308 -6.63 25.25 -12.03
CA LEU A 308 -5.73 24.85 -13.10
C LEU A 308 -4.29 24.79 -12.57
N PHE A 309 -3.60 23.68 -12.82
CA PHE A 309 -2.21 23.50 -12.43
C PHE A 309 -1.28 23.84 -13.60
N THR A 310 -0.35 24.77 -13.38
CA THR A 310 0.64 25.21 -14.37
C THR A 310 2.04 25.01 -13.81
N GLY A 311 2.60 23.81 -14.01
CA GLY A 311 3.88 23.43 -13.40
C GLY A 311 3.81 23.50 -11.87
N THR A 312 4.46 24.51 -11.29
CA THR A 312 4.52 24.73 -9.82
C THR A 312 3.44 25.66 -9.27
N ARG A 313 2.61 26.27 -10.12
CA ARG A 313 1.60 27.28 -9.70
C ARG A 313 0.19 26.72 -9.83
N SER A 314 -0.69 27.19 -8.96
CA SER A 314 -2.13 26.96 -9.04
C SER A 314 -2.82 28.25 -9.46
N VAL A 315 -3.58 28.22 -10.54
CA VAL A 315 -4.27 29.38 -11.11
C VAL A 315 -5.78 29.13 -11.12
N VAL A 316 -6.55 30.16 -10.78
CA VAL A 316 -8.01 30.16 -10.83
C VAL A 316 -8.48 31.37 -11.62
N TYR A 317 -9.61 31.26 -12.31
CA TYR A 317 -10.24 32.41 -12.96
C TYR A 317 -11.36 32.96 -12.08
N VAL A 318 -11.22 34.22 -11.69
CA VAL A 318 -12.18 34.93 -10.85
C VAL A 318 -13.03 35.85 -11.73
N GLU A 319 -14.34 35.81 -11.53
CA GLU A 319 -15.29 36.72 -12.16
C GLU A 319 -15.18 38.11 -11.52
N VAL A 320 -14.84 39.11 -12.33
CA VAL A 320 -14.71 40.50 -11.89
C VAL A 320 -16.11 41.10 -11.77
N SER A 321 -16.45 41.55 -10.55
CA SER A 321 -17.72 42.23 -10.28
C SER A 321 -17.77 43.60 -10.94
N ASP A 322 -18.97 44.13 -11.20
CA ASP A 322 -19.22 45.49 -11.70
C ASP A 322 -18.76 45.78 -13.15
N MET A 323 -18.75 44.76 -14.01
CA MET A 323 -18.52 44.91 -15.44
C MET A 323 -19.82 44.70 -16.24
N GLU A 324 -20.08 45.55 -17.25
CA GLU A 324 -21.23 45.41 -18.16
C GLU A 324 -21.23 44.07 -18.94
N LYS A 325 -20.07 43.40 -19.01
CA LYS A 325 -19.88 42.09 -19.64
C LYS A 325 -19.13 41.14 -18.70
N PRO A 326 -19.46 39.83 -18.67
CA PRO A 326 -18.75 38.84 -17.86
C PRO A 326 -17.25 38.86 -18.18
N THR A 327 -16.45 39.30 -17.22
CA THR A 327 -15.01 39.46 -17.35
C THR A 327 -14.33 38.57 -16.32
N TYR A 328 -13.29 37.86 -16.74
CA TYR A 328 -12.58 36.90 -15.91
C TYR A 328 -11.11 37.27 -15.83
N GLU A 329 -10.54 37.17 -14.63
CA GLU A 329 -9.13 37.45 -14.35
C GLU A 329 -8.46 36.19 -13.80
N GLY A 330 -7.33 35.80 -14.40
CA GLY A 330 -6.52 34.69 -13.91
C GLY A 330 -5.72 35.13 -12.69
N ARG A 331 -5.87 34.42 -11.58
CA ARG A 331 -5.20 34.73 -10.32
C ARG A 331 -4.46 33.51 -9.80
N THR A 332 -3.20 33.70 -9.38
CA THR A 332 -2.44 32.66 -8.69
C THR A 332 -2.93 32.53 -7.25
N VAL A 333 -3.14 31.30 -6.80
CA VAL A 333 -3.61 30.97 -5.45
C VAL A 333 -2.66 30.00 -4.77
N VAL A 334 -2.58 30.09 -3.45
CA VAL A 334 -1.88 29.11 -2.61
C VAL A 334 -2.93 28.17 -2.02
N LEU A 335 -2.84 26.90 -2.39
CA LEU A 335 -3.79 25.87 -1.95
C LEU A 335 -3.26 25.11 -0.74
N GLY A 336 -4.17 24.73 0.15
CA GLY A 336 -3.96 23.78 1.24
C GLY A 336 -4.32 22.35 0.82
N PRO A 337 -4.44 21.43 1.80
CA PRO A 337 -4.78 20.05 1.51
C PRO A 337 -6.17 19.93 0.85
N ARG A 338 -6.32 18.92 -0.01
CA ARG A 338 -7.60 18.59 -0.65
C ARG A 338 -8.53 17.95 0.36
N ALA A 339 -9.80 18.35 0.35
CA ALA A 339 -10.85 17.76 1.16
C ALA A 339 -12.05 17.43 0.27
N GLY A 340 -12.10 16.18 -0.21
CA GLY A 340 -13.14 15.70 -1.11
C GLY A 340 -13.11 16.44 -2.45
N GLU A 341 -14.22 17.07 -2.83
CA GLU A 341 -14.40 17.85 -4.05
C GLU A 341 -13.92 19.31 -3.94
N PHE A 342 -13.29 19.68 -2.82
CA PHE A 342 -12.85 21.04 -2.55
C PHE A 342 -11.36 21.13 -2.26
N TYR A 343 -10.76 22.27 -2.61
CA TYR A 343 -9.46 22.70 -2.11
C TYR A 343 -9.64 23.78 -1.05
N ILE A 344 -8.85 23.69 0.01
CA ILE A 344 -8.67 24.79 0.96
C ILE A 344 -7.78 25.84 0.30
N VAL A 345 -8.16 27.11 0.39
CA VAL A 345 -7.40 28.24 -0.14
C VAL A 345 -6.74 28.96 1.02
N ARG A 346 -5.41 29.02 1.02
CA ARG A 346 -4.63 29.76 2.01
C ARG A 346 -4.48 31.22 1.63
N GLU A 347 -4.22 31.50 0.35
CA GLU A 347 -4.01 32.85 -0.16
C GLU A 347 -4.53 33.01 -1.59
N GLY A 348 -4.88 34.26 -1.95
CA GLY A 348 -5.22 34.67 -3.32
C GLY A 348 -6.72 34.85 -3.58
N LEU A 349 -7.62 34.41 -2.71
CA LEU A 349 -9.06 34.61 -2.88
C LEU A 349 -9.72 35.23 -1.65
N ARG A 350 -10.92 35.78 -1.85
CA ARG A 350 -11.77 36.32 -0.80
C ARG A 350 -13.14 35.66 -0.82
N ARG A 351 -13.79 35.63 0.35
CA ARG A 351 -15.15 35.11 0.50
C ARG A 351 -16.10 35.88 -0.42
N GLY A 352 -16.98 35.17 -1.12
CA GLY A 352 -18.00 35.76 -1.99
C GLY A 352 -17.54 36.08 -3.41
N GLU A 353 -16.24 36.02 -3.71
CA GLU A 353 -15.77 36.02 -5.10
C GLU A 353 -16.33 34.80 -5.84
N ARG A 354 -16.48 34.87 -7.17
CA ARG A 354 -16.94 33.73 -7.98
C ARG A 354 -15.81 33.20 -8.83
N VAL A 355 -15.55 31.90 -8.76
CA VAL A 355 -14.51 31.21 -9.53
C VAL A 355 -15.12 30.37 -10.63
N VAL A 356 -14.47 30.33 -11.79
CA VAL A 356 -14.92 29.53 -12.94
C VAL A 356 -14.69 28.05 -12.67
N VAL A 357 -15.77 27.26 -12.67
CA VAL A 357 -15.74 25.79 -12.49
C VAL A 357 -15.87 25.03 -13.80
N ASN A 358 -16.43 25.67 -14.84
CA ASN A 358 -16.53 25.09 -16.19
C ASN A 358 -16.17 26.15 -17.23
N GLY A 359 -15.26 25.80 -18.14
CA GLY A 359 -14.80 26.68 -19.22
C GLY A 359 -13.52 27.46 -18.94
N ALA A 360 -12.83 27.20 -17.82
CA ALA A 360 -11.58 27.88 -17.45
C ALA A 360 -10.49 27.79 -18.54
N PHE A 361 -10.30 26.63 -19.17
CA PHE A 361 -9.35 26.46 -20.28
C PHE A 361 -9.67 27.34 -21.49
N ARG A 362 -10.96 27.52 -21.82
CA ARG A 362 -11.38 28.36 -22.95
C ARG A 362 -11.11 29.84 -22.68
N ILE A 363 -11.29 30.26 -21.43
CA ILE A 363 -10.94 31.61 -21.00
C ILE A 363 -9.45 31.81 -21.15
N ASP A 364 -8.63 30.85 -20.69
CA ASP A 364 -7.18 30.92 -20.84
C ASP A 364 -6.74 31.00 -22.32
N SER A 365 -7.26 30.13 -23.19
CA SER A 365 -6.95 30.17 -24.63
C SER A 365 -7.37 31.51 -25.26
N ALA A 366 -8.53 32.05 -24.89
CA ALA A 366 -8.98 33.35 -25.38
C ALA A 366 -8.09 34.50 -24.89
N MET A 367 -7.58 34.44 -23.66
CA MET A 367 -6.63 35.43 -23.13
C MET A 367 -5.26 35.33 -23.83
N GLN A 368 -4.78 34.12 -24.12
CA GLN A 368 -3.54 33.89 -24.90
C GLN A 368 -3.66 34.49 -26.31
N ILE A 369 -4.77 34.21 -27.01
CA ILE A 369 -5.05 34.77 -28.34
C ILE A 369 -5.14 36.30 -28.28
N ALA A 370 -5.73 36.83 -27.21
CA ALA A 370 -5.85 38.28 -27.00
C ALA A 370 -4.55 38.95 -26.48
N ALA A 371 -3.45 38.21 -26.35
CA ALA A 371 -2.19 38.66 -25.76
C ALA A 371 -2.33 39.27 -24.36
N LYS A 372 -3.40 38.91 -23.65
CA LYS A 372 -3.68 39.31 -22.26
C LYS A 372 -2.97 38.37 -21.28
N PRO A 373 -2.81 38.78 -20.01
CA PRO A 373 -2.26 37.91 -18.98
C PRO A 373 -2.98 36.55 -18.97
N SER A 374 -2.22 35.49 -19.19
CA SER A 374 -2.69 34.11 -19.32
C SER A 374 -1.80 33.18 -18.50
N MET A 375 -2.18 31.90 -18.40
CA MET A 375 -1.39 30.89 -17.70
C MET A 375 0.05 30.77 -18.25
N MET A 376 0.25 30.96 -19.56
CA MET A 376 1.55 30.88 -20.22
C MET A 376 2.28 32.22 -20.30
N THR A 377 1.57 33.35 -20.20
CA THR A 377 2.14 34.71 -20.37
C THR A 377 1.63 35.64 -19.25
N PRO A 378 2.24 35.61 -18.05
CA PRO A 378 1.74 36.35 -16.88
C PRO A 378 1.79 37.88 -17.04
N GLY A 379 2.69 38.39 -17.88
CA GLY A 379 2.92 39.82 -18.05
C GLY A 379 1.99 40.51 -19.06
N GLY A 380 1.27 39.75 -19.90
CA GLY A 380 0.58 40.30 -21.08
C GLY A 380 1.57 40.88 -22.10
N GLY A 381 1.69 40.28 -23.27
CA GLY A 381 2.64 40.73 -24.28
C GLY A 381 2.50 39.95 -25.57
N GLY A 382 1.99 40.62 -26.61
CA GLY A 382 1.97 40.11 -27.97
C GLY A 382 3.33 40.35 -28.62
N GLY A 383 4.03 39.30 -29.03
CA GLY A 383 5.33 39.46 -29.68
C GLY A 383 6.09 38.15 -29.90
N GLY A 384 5.58 37.32 -30.81
CA GLY A 384 6.34 36.24 -31.45
C GLY A 384 5.80 36.07 -32.88
N ASN A 385 6.63 36.38 -33.87
CA ASN A 385 6.27 36.49 -35.29
C ASN A 385 5.76 35.18 -35.92
N PRO A 386 5.02 35.26 -37.04
CA PRO A 386 4.07 34.26 -37.49
C PRO A 386 4.67 33.23 -38.45
N HIS A 387 4.18 32.00 -38.37
CA HIS A 387 3.92 31.19 -39.56
C HIS A 387 2.55 30.52 -39.42
N ASP A 388 1.65 31.03 -40.27
CA ASP A 388 0.64 30.36 -41.10
C ASP A 388 0.41 28.86 -40.80
N GLY A 389 -0.82 28.37 -40.68
CA GLY A 389 -2.09 28.97 -41.02
C GLY A 389 -3.14 27.86 -41.13
N HIS A 390 -4.36 28.18 -40.69
CA HIS A 390 -5.67 27.68 -41.10
C HIS A 390 -5.89 26.15 -41.19
N GLY A 391 -6.94 25.56 -40.62
CA GLY A 391 -8.22 26.09 -40.21
C GLY A 391 -9.31 25.09 -40.59
N ASP A 392 -10.39 25.14 -39.82
CA ASP A 392 -11.72 24.58 -40.09
C ASP A 392 -11.99 23.12 -39.69
N MET A 393 -12.87 23.00 -38.70
CA MET A 393 -13.50 21.78 -38.23
C MET A 393 -14.95 21.84 -38.70
N THR A 394 -15.28 21.09 -39.75
CA THR A 394 -16.64 20.65 -39.98
C THR A 394 -16.70 19.13 -39.79
N GLY A 395 -17.46 18.72 -38.77
CA GLY A 395 -18.17 17.45 -38.69
C GLY A 395 -17.37 16.14 -38.68
N GLY A 396 -17.26 15.53 -37.48
CA GLY A 396 -17.34 14.07 -37.32
C GLY A 396 -16.02 13.30 -37.18
N GLN A 397 -16.06 12.32 -36.26
CA GLN A 397 -15.07 11.26 -36.00
C GLN A 397 -13.81 11.63 -35.19
N MET A 398 -13.41 10.71 -34.29
CA MET A 398 -12.23 10.80 -33.42
C MET A 398 -10.93 11.06 -34.20
N PRO A 399 -9.94 11.78 -33.64
CA PRO A 399 -8.67 12.00 -34.33
C PRO A 399 -7.93 10.68 -34.51
N ALA A 400 -7.55 10.39 -35.76
CA ALA A 400 -6.56 9.39 -36.09
C ALA A 400 -5.20 9.75 -35.47
N MET A 401 -4.38 8.73 -35.20
CA MET A 401 -3.00 8.87 -34.68
C MET A 401 -2.21 9.93 -35.47
N PRO A 402 -1.34 10.71 -34.82
CA PRO A 402 -0.53 11.72 -35.51
C PRO A 402 0.30 11.07 -36.63
N ASP A 403 0.40 11.76 -37.77
CA ASP A 403 1.13 11.29 -38.95
C ASP A 403 2.56 10.86 -38.59
N ARG A 404 2.91 9.62 -38.96
CA ARG A 404 4.25 9.04 -38.76
C ARG A 404 5.30 9.90 -39.43
N VAL A 405 6.43 10.12 -38.76
CA VAL A 405 7.51 10.97 -39.30
C VAL A 405 8.23 10.23 -40.42
N PRO A 406 8.39 10.81 -41.63
CA PRO A 406 9.05 10.14 -42.74
C PRO A 406 10.54 9.89 -42.41
N VAL A 407 10.93 8.62 -42.40
CA VAL A 407 12.31 8.15 -42.23
C VAL A 407 12.68 7.15 -43.34
N PRO A 408 13.96 6.98 -43.67
CA PRO A 408 14.38 6.01 -44.67
C PRO A 408 13.95 4.58 -44.32
N ASP A 409 13.49 3.81 -45.29
CA ASP A 409 13.09 2.40 -45.09
C ASP A 409 14.25 1.54 -44.55
N SER A 410 15.48 1.85 -44.93
CA SER A 410 16.68 1.19 -44.42
C SER A 410 16.85 1.35 -42.90
N PHE A 411 16.42 2.48 -42.34
CA PHE A 411 16.46 2.73 -40.90
C PHE A 411 15.40 1.87 -40.19
N VAL A 412 14.15 1.89 -40.67
CA VAL A 412 13.08 1.06 -40.07
C VAL A 412 13.42 -0.42 -40.15
N PHE A 413 14.05 -0.86 -41.25
CA PHE A 413 14.55 -2.23 -41.38
C PHE A 413 15.66 -2.54 -40.36
N ALA A 414 16.57 -1.61 -40.12
CA ALA A 414 17.64 -1.76 -39.13
C ALA A 414 17.11 -1.84 -37.67
N LEU A 415 15.91 -1.36 -37.38
CA LEU A 415 15.28 -1.50 -36.07
C LEU A 415 14.77 -2.93 -35.77
N LYS A 416 14.63 -3.79 -36.77
CA LYS A 416 14.13 -5.16 -36.59
C LYS A 416 14.89 -5.96 -35.51
N PRO A 417 16.24 -6.06 -35.52
CA PRO A 417 16.98 -6.74 -34.46
C PRO A 417 16.86 -6.04 -33.09
N VAL A 418 16.61 -4.73 -33.05
CA VAL A 418 16.41 -3.99 -31.79
C VAL A 418 15.08 -4.41 -31.14
N TYR A 419 13.99 -4.43 -31.90
CA TYR A 419 12.70 -4.89 -31.38
C TYR A 419 12.71 -6.37 -31.01
N ALA A 420 13.38 -7.22 -31.81
CA ALA A 420 13.50 -8.64 -31.49
C ALA A 420 14.20 -8.85 -30.13
N ALA A 421 15.37 -8.24 -29.91
CA ALA A 421 16.09 -8.37 -28.66
C ALA A 421 15.32 -7.78 -27.46
N TYR A 422 14.56 -6.70 -27.65
CA TYR A 422 13.68 -6.16 -26.61
C TYR A 422 12.54 -7.15 -26.26
N LEU A 423 11.87 -7.73 -27.25
CA LEU A 423 10.76 -8.66 -27.00
C LEU A 423 11.27 -9.95 -26.33
N ASP A 424 12.48 -10.39 -26.66
CA ASP A 424 13.10 -11.54 -26.00
C ASP A 424 13.48 -11.21 -24.53
N ALA A 425 13.90 -9.98 -24.25
CA ALA A 425 14.10 -9.49 -22.88
C ALA A 425 12.78 -9.47 -22.09
N GLN A 426 11.70 -8.99 -22.71
CA GLN A 426 10.35 -8.98 -22.14
C GLN A 426 9.88 -10.39 -21.77
N GLU A 427 9.99 -11.34 -22.70
CA GLU A 427 9.58 -12.73 -22.49
C GLU A 427 10.43 -13.41 -21.41
N SER A 428 11.74 -13.13 -21.37
CA SER A 428 12.65 -13.66 -20.34
C SER A 428 12.23 -13.20 -18.94
N LEU A 429 11.89 -11.92 -18.75
CA LEU A 429 11.40 -11.42 -17.47
C LEU A 429 10.03 -11.96 -17.10
N ALA A 430 9.14 -12.14 -18.08
CA ALA A 430 7.85 -12.78 -17.83
C ALA A 430 8.01 -14.26 -17.39
N ALA A 431 9.08 -14.92 -17.82
CA ALA A 431 9.43 -16.28 -17.43
C ALA A 431 10.32 -16.38 -16.16
N ASP A 432 10.58 -15.26 -15.47
CA ASP A 432 11.52 -15.15 -14.35
C ASP A 432 12.96 -15.63 -14.67
N ASP A 433 13.38 -15.52 -15.94
CA ASP A 433 14.70 -15.91 -16.42
C ASP A 433 15.67 -14.72 -16.49
N LEU A 434 16.42 -14.53 -15.40
CA LEU A 434 17.45 -13.49 -15.30
C LEU A 434 18.59 -13.69 -16.32
N GLY A 435 18.94 -14.95 -16.63
CA GLY A 435 20.01 -15.27 -17.58
C GLY A 435 19.60 -14.92 -19.01
N GLY A 436 18.37 -15.30 -19.39
CA GLY A 436 17.75 -14.91 -20.65
C GLY A 436 17.68 -13.39 -20.82
N PHE A 437 17.27 -12.66 -19.77
CA PHE A 437 17.22 -11.20 -19.81
C PHE A 437 18.61 -10.58 -20.02
N ALA A 438 19.63 -11.05 -19.29
CA ALA A 438 20.99 -10.54 -19.43
C ALA A 438 21.56 -10.77 -20.84
N GLN A 439 21.27 -11.93 -21.45
CA GLN A 439 21.65 -12.24 -22.82
C GLN A 439 20.93 -11.31 -23.82
N ALA A 440 19.60 -11.17 -23.69
CA ALA A 440 18.80 -10.30 -24.54
C ALA A 440 19.22 -8.82 -24.45
N ALA A 441 19.60 -8.34 -23.26
CA ALA A 441 20.15 -7.00 -23.06
C ALA A 441 21.51 -6.81 -23.77
N SER A 442 22.36 -7.85 -23.78
CA SER A 442 23.62 -7.85 -24.55
C SER A 442 23.37 -7.82 -26.06
N ASP A 443 22.41 -8.60 -26.53
CA ASP A 443 22.02 -8.65 -27.94
C ASP A 443 21.39 -7.33 -28.39
N LEU A 444 20.58 -6.69 -27.53
CA LEU A 444 20.03 -5.37 -27.76
C LEU A 444 21.13 -4.32 -27.89
N ARG A 445 22.12 -4.33 -26.98
CA ARG A 445 23.28 -3.41 -27.05
C ARG A 445 24.04 -3.57 -28.37
N THR A 446 24.20 -4.81 -28.81
CA THR A 446 24.84 -5.15 -30.09
C THR A 446 24.01 -4.64 -31.26
N ALA A 447 22.69 -4.89 -31.27
CA ALA A 447 21.77 -4.43 -32.30
C ALA A 447 21.75 -2.90 -32.43
N LEU A 448 21.70 -2.17 -31.32
CA LEU A 448 21.76 -0.70 -31.28
C LEU A 448 23.05 -0.15 -31.93
N GLY A 449 24.16 -0.88 -31.83
CA GLY A 449 25.43 -0.49 -32.47
C GLY A 449 25.43 -0.59 -34.00
N PHE A 450 24.53 -1.39 -34.57
CA PHE A 450 24.42 -1.59 -36.02
C PHE A 450 23.37 -0.69 -36.69
N VAL A 451 22.53 0.01 -35.92
CA VAL A 451 21.56 0.95 -36.47
C VAL A 451 22.27 2.23 -36.91
N GLY A 452 22.43 2.38 -38.22
CA GLY A 452 23.03 3.58 -38.80
C GLY A 452 22.12 4.80 -38.67
N GLU A 453 22.70 5.95 -38.26
CA GLU A 453 21.99 7.24 -38.21
C GLU A 453 21.86 7.91 -39.59
N ALA A 454 22.38 7.27 -40.64
CA ALA A 454 22.42 7.81 -41.99
C ALA A 454 21.00 8.04 -42.55
N GLY A 455 20.68 9.29 -42.88
CA GLY A 455 19.37 9.70 -43.39
C GLY A 455 18.37 10.15 -42.32
N LEU A 456 18.75 10.15 -41.04
CA LEU A 456 17.99 10.82 -39.98
C LEU A 456 18.48 12.27 -39.83
N VAL A 457 17.57 13.23 -39.84
CA VAL A 457 17.86 14.66 -39.60
C VAL A 457 16.83 15.29 -38.67
N GLY A 458 17.24 16.27 -37.87
CA GLY A 458 16.34 17.03 -36.99
C GLY A 458 15.68 16.18 -35.90
N ASP A 459 14.35 16.21 -35.86
CA ASP A 459 13.53 15.59 -34.82
C ASP A 459 13.61 14.03 -34.79
N PRO A 460 13.56 13.31 -35.93
CA PRO A 460 13.88 11.87 -36.00
C PRO A 460 15.21 11.46 -35.38
N LEU A 461 16.30 12.18 -35.70
CA LEU A 461 17.63 11.88 -35.18
C LEU A 461 17.69 12.07 -33.66
N THR A 462 17.05 13.13 -33.17
CA THR A 462 16.99 13.44 -31.73
C THR A 462 16.17 12.39 -30.97
N ALA A 463 15.03 11.98 -31.52
CA ALA A 463 14.21 10.93 -30.92
C ALA A 463 14.92 9.57 -30.91
N TRP A 464 15.57 9.19 -32.01
CA TRP A 464 16.38 7.97 -32.08
C TRP A 464 17.48 7.97 -31.01
N ARG A 465 18.30 9.03 -30.92
CA ARG A 465 19.40 9.09 -29.94
C ARG A 465 18.92 9.02 -28.49
N ARG A 466 17.80 9.68 -28.17
CA ARG A 466 17.18 9.63 -26.84
C ARG A 466 16.68 8.24 -26.48
N ALA A 467 16.03 7.55 -27.42
CA ALA A 467 15.57 6.20 -27.19
C ALA A 467 16.74 5.21 -27.10
N ALA A 468 17.72 5.31 -28.00
CA ALA A 468 18.90 4.46 -28.02
C ALA A 468 19.74 4.58 -26.75
N SER A 469 19.77 5.74 -26.08
CA SER A 469 20.44 5.87 -24.77
C SER A 469 19.68 5.17 -23.65
N LYS A 470 18.35 5.21 -23.65
CA LYS A 470 17.50 4.53 -22.63
C LYS A 470 17.44 3.01 -22.83
N LEU A 471 17.58 2.53 -24.06
CA LEU A 471 17.62 1.10 -24.39
C LEU A 471 18.94 0.42 -24.02
N ARG A 472 19.97 1.17 -23.61
CA ARG A 472 21.24 0.62 -23.17
C ARG A 472 21.19 0.33 -21.68
N VAL A 473 21.19 -0.94 -21.32
CA VAL A 473 21.37 -1.38 -19.94
C VAL A 473 22.87 -1.43 -19.64
N ASP A 474 23.32 -0.57 -18.74
CA ASP A 474 24.69 -0.49 -18.26
C ASP A 474 24.80 -1.10 -16.85
N GLY A 475 25.79 -1.98 -16.65
CA GLY A 475 26.04 -2.63 -15.35
C GLY A 475 25.81 -4.15 -15.36
N ALA A 476 26.28 -4.81 -14.30
CA ALA A 476 26.06 -6.24 -14.08
C ALA A 476 24.67 -6.44 -13.47
N ILE A 477 23.81 -7.20 -14.16
CA ILE A 477 22.48 -7.56 -13.66
C ILE A 477 22.65 -8.78 -12.76
N THR A 478 22.59 -8.57 -11.44
CA THR A 478 22.76 -9.64 -10.44
C THR A 478 21.45 -10.05 -9.77
N ASP A 479 20.38 -9.29 -10.00
CA ASP A 479 19.10 -9.44 -9.32
C ASP A 479 17.93 -9.15 -10.28
N ILE A 480 16.85 -9.92 -10.16
CA ILE A 480 15.71 -9.85 -11.07
C ILE A 480 14.82 -8.62 -10.85
N GLU A 481 14.74 -8.08 -9.63
CA GLU A 481 13.99 -6.85 -9.38
C GLU A 481 14.72 -5.63 -9.96
N ILE A 482 16.06 -5.64 -9.93
CA ILE A 482 16.87 -4.65 -10.64
C ILE A 482 16.63 -4.75 -12.15
N ALA A 483 16.60 -5.98 -12.69
CA ALA A 483 16.32 -6.23 -14.11
C ALA A 483 14.96 -5.68 -14.54
N ARG A 484 13.91 -5.89 -13.74
CA ARG A 484 12.55 -5.37 -13.98
C ARG A 484 12.47 -3.85 -13.95
N THR A 485 13.19 -3.23 -13.01
CA THR A 485 13.28 -1.75 -12.93
C THR A 485 13.96 -1.18 -14.17
N GLN A 486 15.09 -1.78 -14.60
CA GLN A 486 15.78 -1.34 -15.82
C GLN A 486 14.97 -1.59 -17.08
N PHE A 487 14.15 -2.64 -17.11
CA PHE A 487 13.27 -2.94 -18.23
C PHE A 487 12.17 -1.88 -18.42
N GLU A 488 11.71 -1.20 -17.37
CA GLU A 488 10.75 -0.10 -17.49
C GLU A 488 11.25 1.01 -18.43
N ASP A 489 12.47 1.49 -18.19
CA ASP A 489 13.10 2.51 -19.04
C ASP A 489 13.25 2.06 -20.49
N MET A 490 13.60 0.79 -20.71
CA MET A 490 13.67 0.20 -22.04
C MET A 490 12.29 0.18 -22.71
N SER A 491 11.27 -0.13 -21.92
CA SER A 491 9.89 -0.28 -22.35
C SER A 491 9.29 1.05 -22.82
N GLU A 492 9.46 2.11 -22.04
CA GLU A 492 9.05 3.46 -22.46
C GLU A 492 9.73 3.88 -23.77
N ALA A 493 11.05 3.60 -23.87
CA ALA A 493 11.83 3.98 -25.03
C ALA A 493 11.40 3.22 -26.29
N ILE A 494 11.12 1.93 -26.20
CA ILE A 494 10.71 1.13 -27.36
C ILE A 494 9.30 1.50 -27.83
N ILE A 495 8.37 1.79 -26.90
CA ILE A 495 7.01 2.22 -27.24
C ILE A 495 7.06 3.57 -27.94
N ALA A 496 7.89 4.50 -27.47
CA ALA A 496 8.10 5.79 -28.13
C ALA A 496 8.67 5.64 -29.55
N LEU A 497 9.60 4.70 -29.77
CA LEU A 497 10.09 4.38 -31.12
C LEU A 497 9.01 3.76 -31.99
N GLN A 498 8.20 2.85 -31.44
CA GLN A 498 7.13 2.18 -32.15
C GLN A 498 6.04 3.17 -32.60
N LEU A 499 5.63 4.08 -31.73
CA LEU A 499 4.68 5.14 -32.06
C LEU A 499 5.19 6.08 -33.16
N ARG A 500 6.50 6.34 -33.18
CA ARG A 500 7.09 7.36 -34.06
C ARG A 500 7.54 6.83 -35.42
N PHE A 501 8.15 5.65 -35.46
CA PHE A 501 8.76 5.06 -36.66
C PHE A 501 8.07 3.79 -37.13
N GLY A 502 7.27 3.15 -36.26
CA GLY A 502 6.67 1.85 -36.54
C GLY A 502 7.70 0.71 -36.63
N HIS A 503 7.24 -0.43 -37.14
CA HIS A 503 8.07 -1.61 -37.35
C HIS A 503 7.74 -2.29 -38.67
N ARG A 504 8.71 -3.08 -39.17
CA ARG A 504 8.57 -3.93 -40.35
C ARG A 504 8.54 -5.39 -39.92
N GLY A 505 7.65 -6.18 -40.51
CA GLY A 505 7.51 -7.59 -40.17
C GLY A 505 6.18 -8.15 -40.66
N ASN A 506 5.80 -9.29 -40.09
CA ASN A 506 4.54 -9.98 -40.33
C ASN A 506 3.74 -10.20 -39.04
N GLU A 507 4.18 -9.60 -37.93
CA GLU A 507 3.62 -9.80 -36.61
C GLU A 507 2.98 -8.50 -36.13
N THR A 508 1.80 -8.62 -35.50
CA THR A 508 1.18 -7.52 -34.77
C THR A 508 1.74 -7.48 -33.37
N TRP A 509 2.13 -6.30 -32.90
CA TRP A 509 2.59 -6.09 -31.53
C TRP A 509 1.58 -5.29 -30.75
N ASN A 510 1.52 -5.53 -29.43
CA ASN A 510 0.53 -4.91 -28.57
C ASN A 510 1.21 -4.22 -27.39
N VAL A 511 0.70 -3.04 -27.03
CA VAL A 511 1.05 -2.38 -25.78
C VAL A 511 0.12 -2.95 -24.70
N ALA A 512 0.72 -3.62 -23.73
CA ALA A 512 0.06 -4.08 -22.54
C ALA A 512 0.39 -3.14 -21.37
N HIS A 513 -0.52 -3.05 -20.40
CA HIS A 513 -0.41 -2.19 -19.24
C HIS A 513 -0.63 -2.99 -17.96
N CYS A 514 0.25 -2.82 -16.97
CA CYS A 514 0.08 -3.37 -15.64
C CYS A 514 -0.16 -2.21 -14.68
N PRO A 515 -1.38 -2.04 -14.13
CA PRO A 515 -1.69 -0.93 -13.23
C PRO A 515 -1.01 -1.06 -11.85
N MET A 516 -0.47 -2.23 -11.52
CA MET A 516 0.15 -2.54 -10.22
C MET A 516 1.68 -2.45 -10.25
N ALA A 517 2.30 -2.27 -11.43
CA ALA A 517 3.75 -2.16 -11.53
C ALA A 517 4.26 -0.91 -10.78
N PHE A 518 5.43 -1.06 -10.15
CA PHE A 518 6.14 0.01 -9.43
C PHE A 518 5.24 0.81 -8.48
N ASP A 519 4.68 0.14 -7.46
CA ASP A 519 3.83 0.76 -6.43
C ASP A 519 2.52 1.38 -6.96
N ASN A 520 1.90 0.73 -7.96
CA ASN A 520 0.71 1.19 -8.67
C ASN A 520 0.90 2.51 -9.46
N ASN A 521 2.14 2.90 -9.77
CA ASN A 521 2.39 3.94 -10.76
C ASN A 521 1.96 3.47 -12.16
N GLY A 522 1.97 2.15 -12.37
CA GLY A 522 1.58 1.50 -13.60
C GLY A 522 2.70 1.56 -14.63
N ALA A 523 2.85 0.50 -15.41
CA ALA A 523 3.87 0.43 -16.45
C ALA A 523 3.36 -0.26 -17.71
N ASP A 524 3.81 0.25 -18.85
CA ASP A 524 3.45 -0.24 -20.17
C ASP A 524 4.60 -1.05 -20.76
N TRP A 525 4.27 -2.10 -21.51
CA TRP A 525 5.24 -2.86 -22.30
C TRP A 525 4.72 -3.31 -23.64
N LEU A 526 5.65 -3.50 -24.57
CA LEU A 526 5.35 -4.06 -25.89
C LEU A 526 5.52 -5.58 -25.86
N GLN A 527 4.56 -6.32 -26.39
CA GLN A 527 4.62 -7.79 -26.46
C GLN A 527 4.05 -8.35 -27.77
N ARG A 528 4.36 -9.63 -28.02
CA ARG A 528 3.82 -10.42 -29.14
C ARG A 528 2.45 -10.99 -28.76
N GLY A 529 1.50 -10.92 -29.69
CA GLY A 529 0.16 -11.49 -29.50
C GLY A 529 -0.66 -10.79 -28.41
N THR A 530 -1.86 -11.30 -28.15
CA THR A 530 -2.85 -10.67 -27.26
C THR A 530 -2.88 -11.25 -25.85
N GLN A 531 -2.19 -12.37 -25.62
CA GLN A 531 -2.12 -12.99 -24.30
C GLN A 531 -1.09 -12.25 -23.44
N ILE A 532 -1.55 -11.69 -22.32
CA ILE A 532 -0.70 -10.96 -21.37
C ILE A 532 0.41 -11.86 -20.84
N ASN A 533 1.65 -11.44 -21.03
CA ASN A 533 2.85 -11.99 -20.40
C ASN A 533 3.52 -10.85 -19.61
N ASN A 534 3.22 -10.75 -18.31
CA ASN A 534 3.65 -9.63 -17.49
C ASN A 534 5.14 -9.74 -17.09
N PRO A 535 6.02 -8.85 -17.59
CA PRO A 535 7.45 -8.88 -17.28
C PRO A 535 7.80 -8.34 -15.89
N TYR A 536 6.92 -7.55 -15.27
CA TYR A 536 7.18 -6.90 -13.98
C TYR A 536 6.89 -7.80 -12.77
N PHE A 537 6.05 -8.82 -12.94
CA PHE A 537 5.71 -9.76 -11.87
C PHE A 537 6.00 -11.23 -12.22
N GLY A 538 6.39 -11.51 -13.46
CA GLY A 538 6.78 -12.86 -13.90
C GLY A 538 5.72 -13.92 -13.59
N ALA A 539 6.13 -15.07 -13.08
CA ALA A 539 5.23 -16.18 -12.77
C ALA A 539 4.17 -15.85 -11.70
N ALA A 540 4.43 -14.88 -10.82
CA ALA A 540 3.50 -14.52 -9.74
C ALA A 540 2.19 -13.90 -10.26
N MET A 541 2.27 -13.12 -11.35
CA MET A 541 1.10 -12.48 -11.97
C MET A 541 1.20 -12.45 -13.50
N LEU A 542 1.64 -13.55 -14.11
CA LEU A 542 1.99 -13.62 -15.53
C LEU A 542 0.89 -13.10 -16.47
N ARG A 543 -0.37 -13.31 -16.10
CA ARG A 543 -1.55 -12.97 -16.93
C ARG A 543 -2.25 -11.68 -16.51
N CYS A 544 -1.69 -10.95 -15.55
CA CYS A 544 -2.30 -9.73 -15.02
C CYS A 544 -1.88 -8.51 -15.85
N GLY A 545 -2.86 -7.76 -16.34
CA GLY A 545 -2.68 -6.57 -17.17
C GLY A 545 -3.73 -6.50 -18.27
N ASP A 546 -3.76 -5.39 -19.02
CA ASP A 546 -4.71 -5.16 -20.10
C ASP A 546 -3.99 -4.67 -21.36
N ILE A 547 -4.48 -5.09 -22.53
CA ILE A 547 -4.00 -4.54 -23.81
C ILE A 547 -4.60 -3.15 -24.02
N ARG A 548 -3.75 -2.14 -24.25
CA ARG A 548 -4.14 -0.75 -24.50
C ARG A 548 -4.24 -0.44 -25.99
N GLU A 549 -3.27 -0.92 -26.76
CA GLU A 549 -3.10 -0.52 -28.16
C GLU A 549 -2.45 -1.66 -28.96
N SER A 550 -2.76 -1.72 -30.26
CA SER A 550 -2.22 -2.72 -31.19
C SER A 550 -1.58 -2.00 -32.37
N PHE A 551 -0.40 -2.48 -32.78
CA PHE A 551 0.35 -1.97 -33.91
C PHE A 551 0.51 -3.03 -34.99
N GLU A 552 0.00 -2.72 -36.18
CA GLU A 552 0.25 -3.52 -37.37
C GLU A 552 1.61 -3.18 -38.00
N PRO A 553 2.27 -4.16 -38.62
CA PRO A 553 3.53 -3.93 -39.32
C PRO A 553 3.32 -3.02 -40.53
N LEU A 554 4.35 -2.23 -40.86
CA LEU A 554 4.38 -1.40 -42.05
C LEU A 554 4.36 -2.28 -43.31
N ASP A 555 3.29 -2.17 -44.11
CA ASP A 555 3.14 -2.83 -45.41
C ASP A 555 4.40 -2.67 -46.25
N SER A 556 5.03 -3.78 -46.63
CA SER A 556 6.08 -3.75 -47.63
C SER A 556 5.51 -3.04 -48.85
N VAL A 557 6.19 -1.97 -49.29
CA VAL A 557 5.91 -1.42 -50.60
C VAL A 557 6.12 -2.58 -51.55
N ARG A 558 5.01 -3.17 -52.02
CA ARG A 558 5.01 -3.89 -53.29
C ARG A 558 5.49 -2.83 -54.27
N MET A 559 6.73 -2.95 -54.73
CA MET A 559 7.12 -2.30 -55.96
C MET A 559 6.13 -2.78 -57.01
N ASN A 560 5.16 -1.91 -57.35
CA ASN A 560 4.27 -2.15 -58.46
C ASN A 560 5.16 -2.33 -59.69
N ALA A 561 4.97 -3.44 -60.40
CA ALA A 561 5.66 -3.76 -61.64
C ALA A 561 5.24 -2.85 -62.82
N GLU A 562 4.71 -1.65 -62.54
CA GLU A 562 4.24 -0.69 -63.53
C GLU A 562 5.17 0.52 -63.68
N ASP A 563 6.25 0.62 -62.90
CA ASP A 563 7.25 1.71 -63.00
C ASP A 563 8.58 1.29 -63.67
N ILE A 564 8.63 0.11 -64.28
CA ILE A 564 9.69 -0.25 -65.22
C ILE A 564 9.19 0.08 -66.63
N GLY A 565 9.25 1.35 -66.98
CA GLY A 565 9.22 1.78 -68.37
C GLY A 565 10.43 1.23 -69.12
N MET A 566 10.34 0.00 -69.62
CA MET A 566 11.15 -0.43 -70.76
C MET A 566 10.43 0.00 -72.03
N GLU A 567 10.73 1.23 -72.46
CA GLU A 567 10.62 1.57 -73.88
C GLU A 567 11.48 0.60 -74.68
N GLY A 568 10.84 -0.09 -75.61
CA GLY A 568 11.52 -0.86 -76.62
C GLY A 568 12.45 0.03 -77.45
N HIS A 569 13.69 -0.43 -77.60
CA HIS A 569 14.48 -0.12 -78.78
C HIS A 569 14.71 -1.43 -79.51
N ASP A 570 13.93 -1.61 -80.58
CA ASP A 570 14.32 -2.39 -81.74
C ASP A 570 15.62 -1.79 -82.29
N HIS A 571 16.64 -2.62 -82.49
CA HIS A 571 17.47 -2.57 -83.70
C HIS A 571 18.15 -3.94 -83.90
N GLU A 572 18.04 -4.39 -85.15
CA GLU A 572 18.58 -5.57 -85.84
C GLU A 572 19.90 -6.17 -85.36
#